data_AF-A0A2V7ALF4-F1
#
_entry.id   AF-A0A2V7ALF4-F1
#
_cell.length_a   1.000
_cell.length_b   1.000
_cell.length_c   1.000
_cell.angle_alpha   90.00
_cell.angle_beta   90.00
_cell.angle_gamma   90.00
#
_symmetry.space_group_name_H-M   'P 1'
#
loop_
_entity.id
_entity.type
_entity.pdbx_description
1 polymer ?
#
loop_
_entity_poly.entity_id
_entity_poly.type
_entity_poly.pdbx_seq_one_letter_code
_entity_poly.pdbx_strand_id
1 'polypeptide(L)'
;MSLAEWSLILLCLSMAGAFGGGLYEHTVLTPIWSKSPPASFSIIQPDTGVPLQRFWIPVHAAISVFVLLSLFMTWNDIAVRRLLLIALASYIVMRVWSGLFFIREMLAFQKIPPDAAPSAELSARVARWTYWTWFREPLDVTSFVCSLLALYWLNRS
;
A
#
# COMPACT_ATOMS: atom_id res chain seq x y z
N MET A 1 -0.54 23.14 17.90
CA MET A 1 -0.08 22.48 16.67
C MET A 1 -0.57 23.24 15.46
N SER A 2 0.32 23.53 14.51
CA SER A 2 0.02 24.17 13.24
C SER A 2 -0.74 23.23 12.30
N LEU A 3 -1.38 23.77 11.27
CA LEU A 3 -2.04 22.97 10.24
C LEU A 3 -1.03 22.11 9.45
N ALA A 4 0.22 22.57 9.30
CA ALA A 4 1.30 21.80 8.68
C ALA A 4 1.66 20.56 9.52
N GLU A 5 1.79 20.70 10.84
CA GLU A 5 2.03 19.58 11.76
C GLU A 5 0.88 18.56 11.71
N TRP A 6 -0.38 19.03 11.74
CA TRP A 6 -1.54 18.15 11.61
C TRP A 6 -1.53 17.38 10.28
N SER A 7 -1.19 18.04 9.16
CA SER A 7 -1.10 17.37 7.87
C SER A 7 -0.07 16.24 7.87
N LEU A 8 1.10 16.45 8.49
CA LEU A 8 2.16 15.44 8.60
C LEU A 8 1.78 14.30 9.54
N ILE A 9 1.08 14.59 10.64
CA ILE A 9 0.59 13.55 11.55
C ILE A 9 -0.42 12.67 10.83
N LEU A 10 -1.36 13.26 10.08
CA LEU A 10 -2.33 12.49 9.30
C LEU A 10 -1.67 11.70 8.17
N LEU A 11 -0.63 12.25 7.54
CA LEU A 11 0.22 11.50 6.60
C LEU A 11 0.87 10.29 7.29
N CYS A 12 1.52 10.48 8.43
CA CYS A 12 2.18 9.43 9.20
C CYS A 12 1.20 8.33 9.65
N LEU A 13 0.00 8.71 10.13
CA LEU A 13 -1.05 7.77 10.50
C LEU A 13 -1.52 6.97 9.29
N SER A 14 -1.70 7.62 8.14
CA SER A 14 -2.12 6.94 6.90
C SER A 14 -1.04 5.98 6.38
N MET A 15 0.24 6.38 6.44
CA MET A 15 1.38 5.53 6.09
C MET A 15 1.54 4.35 7.05
N ALA A 16 1.39 4.57 8.36
CA ALA A 16 1.38 3.50 9.35
C ALA A 16 0.23 2.52 9.12
N GLY A 17 -0.95 3.02 8.75
CA GLY A 17 -2.09 2.21 8.35
C GLY A 17 -1.76 1.34 7.13
N ALA A 18 -1.24 1.92 6.05
CA ALA A 18 -0.86 1.18 4.85
C ALA A 18 0.20 0.11 5.12
N PHE A 19 1.25 0.44 5.89
CA PHE A 19 2.30 -0.51 6.26
C PHE A 19 1.76 -1.64 7.13
N GLY A 20 0.97 -1.33 8.17
CA GLY A 20 0.36 -2.34 9.04
C GLY A 20 -0.60 -3.26 8.29
N GLY A 21 -1.43 -2.69 7.39
CA GLY A 21 -2.31 -3.46 6.52
C GLY A 21 -1.55 -4.35 5.54
N GLY A 22 -0.46 -3.86 4.94
CA GLY A 22 0.40 -4.62 4.04
C GLY A 22 1.06 -5.80 4.74
N LEU A 23 1.60 -5.57 5.94
CA LEU A 23 2.17 -6.61 6.78
C LEU A 23 1.14 -7.68 7.16
N TYR A 24 -0.07 -7.27 7.56
CA TYR A 24 -1.16 -8.21 7.83
C TYR A 24 -1.52 -9.03 6.59
N GLU A 25 -1.64 -8.38 5.43
CA GLU A 25 -1.91 -9.09 4.19
C GLU A 25 -0.82 -10.08 3.83
N HIS A 26 0.46 -9.75 4.01
CA HIS A 26 1.56 -10.65 3.62
C HIS A 26 1.73 -11.81 4.57
N THR A 27 1.54 -11.58 5.87
CA THR A 27 1.79 -12.58 6.90
C THR A 27 0.60 -13.49 7.16
N VAL A 28 -0.62 -12.98 6.97
CA VAL A 28 -1.85 -13.69 7.29
C VAL A 28 -2.67 -13.99 6.04
N LEU A 29 -3.09 -12.96 5.30
CA LEU A 29 -4.13 -13.13 4.29
C LEU A 29 -3.61 -13.82 3.01
N THR A 30 -2.44 -13.40 2.53
CA THR A 30 -1.78 -13.90 1.32
C THR A 30 -1.48 -15.38 1.39
N PRO A 31 -0.86 -15.91 2.48
CA PRO A 31 -0.66 -17.35 2.62
C PRO A 31 -1.97 -18.15 2.56
N ILE A 32 -3.08 -17.59 3.05
CA ILE A 32 -4.37 -18.28 3.06
C ILE A 32 -4.96 -18.36 1.65
N TRP A 33 -5.11 -17.22 0.95
CA TRP A 33 -5.76 -17.23 -0.37
C TRP A 33 -4.87 -17.81 -1.49
N SER A 34 -3.55 -17.85 -1.31
CA SER A 34 -2.60 -18.42 -2.29
C SER A 34 -2.33 -19.92 -2.13
N LYS A 35 -2.84 -20.56 -1.07
CA LYS A 35 -2.52 -21.96 -0.73
C LYS A 35 -3.01 -22.99 -1.74
N SER A 36 -4.22 -22.82 -2.26
CA SER A 36 -4.88 -23.80 -3.13
C SER A 36 -5.78 -23.13 -4.17
N PRO A 37 -5.25 -22.26 -5.04
CA PRO A 37 -6.04 -21.58 -6.06
C PRO A 37 -6.59 -22.57 -7.10
N PRO A 38 -7.83 -22.39 -7.60
CA PRO A 38 -8.76 -21.30 -7.28
C PRO A 38 -9.63 -21.54 -6.03
N ALA A 39 -9.64 -22.75 -5.45
CA ALA A 39 -10.50 -23.07 -4.30
C ALA A 39 -10.32 -22.12 -3.11
N SER A 40 -9.09 -21.69 -2.83
CA SER A 40 -8.78 -20.70 -1.79
C SER A 40 -9.13 -19.25 -2.16
N PHE A 41 -9.58 -18.96 -3.39
CA PHE A 41 -9.99 -17.61 -3.79
C PHE A 41 -11.31 -17.16 -3.18
N SER A 42 -12.09 -18.05 -2.58
CA SER A 42 -13.26 -17.69 -1.76
C SER A 42 -12.93 -16.59 -0.71
N ILE A 43 -11.69 -16.56 -0.23
CA ILE A 43 -11.17 -15.56 0.71
C ILE A 43 -11.05 -14.16 0.12
N ILE A 44 -10.85 -14.05 -1.19
CA ILE A 44 -10.71 -12.77 -1.91
C ILE A 44 -11.90 -12.46 -2.82
N GLN A 45 -12.91 -13.35 -2.91
CA GLN A 45 -14.06 -13.15 -3.79
C GLN A 45 -14.82 -11.86 -3.47
N PRO A 46 -15.34 -11.16 -4.48
CA PRO A 46 -16.26 -10.05 -4.25
C PRO A 46 -17.45 -10.48 -3.38
N ASP A 47 -17.92 -9.57 -2.52
CA ASP A 47 -19.09 -9.68 -1.64
C ASP A 47 -19.08 -10.77 -0.54
N THR A 48 -18.28 -11.82 -0.71
CA THR A 48 -18.22 -13.00 0.17
C THR A 48 -16.89 -13.14 0.88
N GLY A 49 -15.80 -12.67 0.28
CA GLY A 49 -14.46 -12.67 0.85
C GLY A 49 -14.12 -11.39 1.63
N VAL A 50 -12.85 -11.25 1.99
CA VAL A 50 -12.33 -10.05 2.63
C VAL A 50 -12.36 -8.88 1.64
N PRO A 51 -13.06 -7.77 1.94
CA PRO A 51 -13.23 -6.67 1.00
C PRO A 51 -12.00 -5.75 0.99
N LEU A 52 -10.89 -6.21 0.41
CA LEU A 52 -9.59 -5.53 0.38
C LEU A 52 -9.68 -4.05 -0.01
N GLN A 53 -10.52 -3.76 -1.02
CA GLN A 53 -10.71 -2.41 -1.54
C GLN A 53 -11.25 -1.42 -0.51
N ARG A 54 -12.05 -1.88 0.47
CA ARG A 54 -12.61 -1.02 1.52
C ARG A 54 -11.55 -0.47 2.47
N PHE A 55 -10.41 -1.15 2.57
CA PHE A 55 -9.26 -0.68 3.33
C PHE A 55 -8.29 0.13 2.44
N TRP A 56 -7.90 -0.43 1.29
CA TRP A 56 -6.83 0.15 0.47
C TRP A 56 -7.20 1.44 -0.25
N ILE A 57 -8.47 1.60 -0.67
CA ILE A 57 -8.88 2.81 -1.37
C ILE A 57 -8.82 4.03 -0.43
N PRO A 58 -9.46 4.03 0.75
CA PRO A 58 -9.41 5.17 1.65
C PRO A 58 -8.00 5.49 2.14
N VAL A 59 -7.20 4.48 2.51
CA VAL A 59 -5.85 4.72 3.07
C VAL A 59 -4.93 5.36 2.04
N HIS A 60 -4.96 4.91 0.77
CA HIS A 60 -4.14 5.52 -0.27
C HIS A 60 -4.66 6.87 -0.75
N ALA A 61 -5.98 7.09 -0.71
CA ALA A 61 -6.53 8.42 -0.93
C ALA A 61 -6.03 9.41 0.14
N ALA A 62 -6.06 9.01 1.42
CA ALA A 62 -5.55 9.81 2.52
C ALA A 62 -4.06 10.11 2.36
N ILE A 63 -3.23 9.10 2.07
CA ILE A 63 -1.79 9.31 1.80
C ILE A 63 -1.58 10.32 0.69
N SER A 64 -2.27 10.16 -0.45
CA SER A 64 -2.12 11.03 -1.62
C SER A 64 -2.48 12.48 -1.30
N VAL A 65 -3.54 12.71 -0.53
CA VAL A 65 -3.94 14.06 -0.11
C VAL A 65 -2.93 14.65 0.87
N PHE A 66 -2.59 13.92 1.93
CA PHE A 66 -1.76 14.47 2.99
C PHE A 66 -0.30 14.66 2.58
N VAL A 67 0.26 13.81 1.71
CA VAL A 67 1.64 14.01 1.23
C VAL A 67 1.77 15.29 0.41
N LEU A 68 0.78 15.60 -0.43
CA LEU A 68 0.75 16.82 -1.23
C LEU A 68 0.49 18.05 -0.36
N LEU A 69 -0.45 17.95 0.58
CA LEU A 69 -0.74 19.04 1.52
C LEU A 69 0.48 19.36 2.39
N SER A 70 1.11 18.36 2.99
CA SER A 70 2.32 18.54 3.79
C SER A 70 3.46 19.16 2.98
N LEU A 71 3.68 18.69 1.75
CA LEU A 71 4.73 19.23 0.88
C LEU A 71 4.46 20.69 0.51
N PHE A 72 3.22 21.05 0.21
CA PHE A 72 2.81 22.43 -0.08
C PHE A 72 3.04 23.34 1.13
N MET A 73 2.59 22.92 2.31
CA MET A 73 2.65 23.73 3.53
C MET A 73 4.06 23.91 4.08
N THR A 74 4.94 22.94 3.85
CA THR A 74 6.32 22.93 4.36
C THR A 74 7.36 23.24 3.27
N TRP A 75 6.92 23.77 2.12
CA TRP A 75 7.78 23.95 0.94
C TRP A 75 9.05 24.78 1.19
N ASN A 76 8.99 25.74 2.10
CA ASN A 76 10.10 26.62 2.43
C ASN A 76 11.12 25.99 3.39
N ASP A 77 10.74 24.91 4.10
CA ASP A 77 11.66 24.13 4.92
C ASP A 77 12.41 23.14 4.04
N ILE A 78 13.70 23.41 3.81
CA ILE A 78 14.53 22.63 2.89
C ILE A 78 14.70 21.18 3.37
N ALA A 79 14.82 20.95 4.68
CA ALA A 79 15.03 19.62 5.24
C ALA A 79 13.76 18.78 5.13
N VAL A 80 12.63 19.33 5.57
CA VAL A 80 11.32 18.68 5.51
C VAL A 80 10.91 18.43 4.06
N ARG A 81 11.08 19.41 3.16
CA ARG A 81 10.78 19.27 1.73
C ARG A 81 11.54 18.11 1.09
N ARG A 82 12.84 17.97 1.35
CA ARG A 82 13.65 16.88 0.78
C ARG A 82 13.13 15.52 1.23
N LEU A 83 12.81 15.36 2.51
CA LEU A 83 12.25 14.12 3.06
C LEU A 83 10.90 13.79 2.42
N LEU A 84 10.01 14.78 2.29
CA LEU A 84 8.70 14.58 1.68
C LEU A 84 8.77 14.28 0.18
N LEU A 85 9.75 14.82 -0.55
CA LEU A 85 9.97 14.45 -1.95
C LEU A 85 10.46 13.01 -2.11
N ILE A 86 11.33 12.53 -1.22
CA ILE A 86 11.76 11.12 -1.20
C ILE A 86 10.57 10.21 -0.86
N ALA A 87 9.75 10.60 0.13
CA ALA A 87 8.54 9.88 0.49
C ALA A 87 7.57 9.79 -0.69
N LEU A 88 7.30 10.92 -1.34
CA LEU A 88 6.40 11.01 -2.48
C LEU A 88 6.90 10.18 -3.68
N ALA A 89 8.18 10.27 -4.01
CA ALA A 89 8.77 9.50 -5.11
C ALA A 89 8.65 7.99 -4.85
N SER A 90 9.01 7.54 -3.63
CA SER A 90 8.93 6.13 -3.24
C SER A 90 7.48 5.62 -3.29
N TYR A 91 6.54 6.42 -2.77
CA TYR A 91 5.12 6.13 -2.83
C TYR A 91 4.60 6.04 -4.27
N ILE A 92 4.95 6.97 -5.15
CA ILE A 92 4.52 6.96 -6.56
C ILE A 92 5.03 5.70 -7.27
N VAL A 93 6.31 5.35 -7.11
CA VAL A 93 6.88 4.13 -7.71
C VAL A 93 6.09 2.90 -7.25
N MET A 94 5.81 2.79 -5.94
CA MET A 94 5.02 1.70 -5.39
C MET A 94 3.59 1.68 -5.97
N ARG A 95 2.93 2.84 -6.07
CA ARG A 95 1.55 2.94 -6.58
C ARG A 95 1.45 2.59 -8.05
N VAL A 96 2.40 3.05 -8.87
CA VAL A 96 2.47 2.73 -10.30
C VAL A 96 2.68 1.24 -10.49
N TRP A 97 3.65 0.65 -9.77
CA TRP A 97 3.87 -0.79 -9.84
C TRP A 97 2.64 -1.60 -9.40
N SER A 98 2.01 -1.19 -8.28
CA SER A 98 0.76 -1.78 -7.79
C SER A 98 -0.37 -1.70 -8.81
N GLY A 99 -0.56 -0.56 -9.47
CA GLY A 99 -1.58 -0.36 -10.49
C GLY A 99 -1.34 -1.16 -11.78
N LEU A 100 -0.08 -1.32 -12.19
CA LEU A 100 0.27 -2.01 -13.44
C LEU A 100 0.27 -3.54 -13.29
N PHE A 101 0.54 -4.07 -12.09
CA PHE A 101 0.68 -5.50 -11.86
C PHE A 101 -0.32 -6.01 -10.81
N PHE A 102 -0.17 -5.61 -9.54
CA PHE A 102 -0.87 -6.25 -8.41
C PHE A 102 -2.38 -6.06 -8.42
N ILE A 103 -2.86 -4.83 -8.68
CA ILE A 103 -4.30 -4.53 -8.72
C ILE A 103 -4.95 -5.27 -9.89
N ARG A 104 -4.28 -5.31 -11.06
CA ARG A 104 -4.79 -6.01 -12.24
C ARG A 104 -4.87 -7.51 -12.01
N GLU A 105 -3.82 -8.11 -11.47
CA GLU A 105 -3.79 -9.54 -11.14
C GLU A 105 -4.83 -9.89 -10.07
N MET A 106 -4.95 -9.10 -9.01
CA MET A 106 -5.97 -9.32 -7.97
C MET A 106 -7.38 -9.27 -8.55
N LEU A 107 -7.70 -8.26 -9.37
CA LEU A 107 -9.00 -8.18 -10.04
C LEU A 107 -9.25 -9.34 -11.01
N ALA A 108 -8.20 -9.90 -11.62
CA ALA A 108 -8.32 -11.09 -12.45
C ALA A 108 -8.56 -12.35 -11.60
N PHE A 109 -7.89 -12.50 -10.46
CA PHE A 109 -8.13 -13.60 -9.52
C PHE A 109 -9.55 -13.57 -8.95
N GLN A 110 -10.06 -12.38 -8.59
CA GLN A 110 -11.42 -12.15 -8.10
C GLN A 110 -12.52 -12.45 -9.13
N LYS A 111 -12.18 -12.68 -10.40
CA LYS A 111 -13.13 -13.09 -11.44
C LYS A 111 -13.15 -14.60 -11.66
N ILE A 112 -12.20 -15.33 -11.08
CA ILE A 112 -12.10 -16.79 -11.25
C ILE A 112 -13.00 -17.44 -10.20
N PRO A 113 -14.00 -18.23 -10.61
CA PRO A 113 -14.85 -18.96 -9.67
C PRO A 113 -14.01 -19.91 -8.79
N PRO A 114 -14.25 -19.97 -7.47
CA PRO A 114 -13.50 -20.88 -6.60
C PRO A 114 -13.64 -22.37 -6.94
N ASP A 115 -14.75 -22.76 -7.58
CA ASP A 115 -15.04 -24.12 -8.06
C ASP A 115 -14.48 -24.41 -9.46
N ALA A 116 -13.78 -23.45 -10.08
CA ALA A 116 -13.14 -23.67 -11.37
C ALA A 116 -12.00 -24.71 -11.29
N ALA A 117 -11.69 -25.33 -12.44
CA ALA A 117 -10.61 -26.29 -12.52
C ALA A 117 -9.23 -25.63 -12.23
N PRO A 118 -8.38 -26.25 -11.39
CA PRO A 118 -7.01 -25.79 -11.19
C PRO A 118 -6.21 -25.81 -12.48
N SER A 119 -5.28 -24.86 -12.64
CA SER A 119 -4.36 -24.83 -13.78
C SER A 119 -2.95 -24.44 -13.34
N ALA A 120 -1.94 -25.01 -14.03
CA ALA A 120 -0.54 -24.67 -13.76
C ALA A 120 -0.24 -23.18 -14.03
N GLU A 121 -0.90 -22.60 -15.02
CA GLU A 121 -0.77 -21.16 -15.34
C GLU A 121 -1.25 -20.29 -14.18
N LEU A 122 -2.41 -20.60 -13.59
CA LEU A 122 -2.95 -19.87 -12.45
C LEU A 122 -2.00 -19.96 -11.25
N SER A 123 -1.52 -21.16 -10.92
CA SER A 123 -0.55 -21.35 -9.85
C SER A 123 0.74 -20.55 -10.08
N ALA A 124 1.23 -20.48 -11.32
CA ALA A 124 2.41 -19.68 -11.66
C ALA A 124 2.15 -18.17 -11.51
N ARG A 125 0.95 -17.68 -11.88
CA ARG A 125 0.56 -16.28 -11.67
C ARG A 125 0.48 -15.92 -10.19
N VAL A 126 -0.13 -16.79 -9.38
CA VAL A 126 -0.20 -16.62 -7.92
C VAL A 126 1.21 -16.63 -7.32
N ALA A 127 2.08 -17.56 -7.71
CA ALA A 127 3.46 -17.60 -7.23
C ALA A 127 4.27 -16.35 -7.60
N ARG A 128 4.07 -15.80 -8.82
CA ARG A 128 4.68 -14.52 -9.20
C ARG A 128 4.16 -13.37 -8.35
N TRP A 129 2.85 -13.33 -8.09
CA TRP A 129 2.25 -12.31 -7.23
C TRP A 129 2.86 -12.35 -5.83
N THR A 130 2.93 -13.53 -5.22
CA THR A 130 3.46 -13.71 -3.85
C THR A 130 4.96 -13.45 -3.75
N TYR A 131 5.72 -13.69 -4.81
CA TYR A 131 7.14 -13.33 -4.87
C TYR A 131 7.33 -11.81 -4.94
N TRP A 132 6.69 -11.16 -5.92
CA TRP A 132 6.91 -9.74 -6.17
C TRP A 132 6.37 -8.83 -5.06
N THR A 133 5.36 -9.28 -4.31
CA THR A 133 4.72 -8.43 -3.29
C THR A 133 5.70 -7.94 -2.23
N TRP A 134 6.68 -8.77 -1.84
CA TRP A 134 7.69 -8.43 -0.83
C TRP A 134 8.61 -7.28 -1.24
N PHE A 135 8.78 -7.04 -2.54
CA PHE A 135 9.62 -5.97 -3.05
C PHE A 135 8.93 -4.60 -3.04
N ARG A 136 7.62 -4.56 -2.76
CA ARG A 136 6.89 -3.30 -2.56
C ARG A 136 7.11 -2.72 -1.17
N GLU A 137 7.20 -3.58 -0.15
CA GLU A 137 7.30 -3.16 1.26
C GLU A 137 8.46 -2.18 1.53
N PRO A 138 9.66 -2.32 0.95
CA PRO A 138 10.73 -1.34 1.14
C PRO A 138 10.35 0.08 0.68
N LEU A 139 9.51 0.22 -0.35
CA LEU A 139 9.04 1.52 -0.83
C LEU A 139 8.05 2.16 0.14
N ASP A 140 7.15 1.36 0.72
CA ASP A 140 6.21 1.82 1.75
C ASP A 140 6.96 2.19 3.04
N VAL A 141 7.91 1.37 3.48
CA VAL A 141 8.78 1.67 4.64
C VAL A 141 9.57 2.95 4.41
N THR A 142 10.18 3.13 3.23
CA THR A 142 10.91 4.36 2.91
C THR A 142 10.01 5.59 2.97
N SER A 143 8.81 5.49 2.40
CA SER A 143 7.82 6.56 2.43
C SER A 143 7.39 6.90 3.86
N PHE A 144 7.16 5.89 4.68
CA PHE A 144 6.75 6.04 6.07
C PHE A 144 7.86 6.67 6.93
N VAL A 145 9.08 6.14 6.87
CA VAL A 145 10.23 6.65 7.64
C VAL A 145 10.54 8.09 7.26
N CYS A 146 10.53 8.42 5.97
CA CYS A 146 10.74 9.81 5.53
C CYS A 146 9.64 10.75 6.04
N SER A 147 8.39 10.29 6.11
CA SER A 147 7.28 11.07 6.67
C SER A 147 7.44 11.31 8.18
N LEU A 148 7.89 10.29 8.93
CA LEU A 148 8.20 10.42 10.36
C LEU A 148 9.36 11.39 10.61
N LEU A 149 10.42 11.28 9.81
CA LEU A 149 11.57 12.20 9.89
C LEU A 149 11.15 13.63 9.53
N ALA A 150 10.29 13.82 8.53
CA ALA A 150 9.75 15.12 8.16
C ALA A 150 8.99 15.75 9.34
N LEU A 151 8.13 14.99 10.02
CA LEU A 151 7.42 15.45 11.22
C LEU A 151 8.38 15.82 12.35
N TYR A 152 9.39 14.99 12.59
CA TYR A 152 10.41 15.23 13.61
C TYR A 152 11.21 16.52 13.36
N TRP A 153 11.60 16.78 12.12
CA TRP A 153 12.35 17.99 11.75
C TRP A 153 11.50 19.25 11.74
N LEU A 154 10.22 19.15 11.33
CA LEU A 154 9.30 20.29 11.38
C LEU A 154 9.14 20.81 12.82
N ASN A 155 9.02 19.91 13.80
CA ASN A 155 8.85 20.29 15.22
C ASN A 155 10.11 20.94 15.84
N ARG A 156 11.20 21.07 15.08
CA ARG A 156 12.47 21.66 15.52
C ARG A 156 12.89 22.90 14.75
N SER A 157 12.12 23.25 13.72
CA SER A 157 12.33 24.43 12.90
C SER A 157 11.48 25.58 13.44
#